data_AF-A0A6P7GU38-F1
#
_entry.id   AF-A0A6P7GU38-F1
#
_cell.length_a   1.000
_cell.length_b   1.000
_cell.length_c   1.000
_cell.angle_alpha   90.00
_cell.angle_beta   90.00
_cell.angle_gamma   90.00
#
_symmetry.space_group_name_H-M   'P 1'
#
loop_
_entity.id
_entity.type
_entity.pdbx_description
1 polymer ?
#
loop_
_entity_poly.entity_id
_entity_poly.type
_entity_poly.pdbx_seq_one_letter_code
_entity_poly.pdbx_strand_id
1 'polypeptide(L)'
;MYLFFLGNIYNQVRDNPKEQRLYKKLKALYNYQKCHGTDAILSKRLRDLRVKLATDGASKSSFYSKCIFTEGGVKCGERSLPLAKHCQKHILEVCMHIKKIIS
;
A
#
# COMPACT_ATOMS: atom_id res chain seq x y z
N MET A 1 6.40 6.74 17.23
CA MET A 1 7.50 7.67 16.88
C MET A 1 8.92 7.09 17.01
N TYR A 2 9.13 5.95 17.69
CA TYR A 2 10.46 5.36 17.86
C TYR A 2 10.96 4.46 16.71
N LEU A 3 10.10 4.09 15.77
CA LEU A 3 10.45 3.21 14.63
C LEU A 3 11.17 3.93 13.47
N PHE A 4 11.21 5.26 13.44
CA PHE A 4 11.88 6.02 12.38
C PHE A 4 13.37 6.29 12.66
N PHE A 5 13.80 6.15 13.92
CA PHE A 5 15.15 6.55 14.34
C PHE A 5 16.23 5.48 14.14
N LEU A 6 15.83 4.19 14.12
CA LEU A 6 16.76 3.06 13.91
C LEU A 6 17.16 2.85 12.43
N GLY A 7 16.46 3.49 11.49
CA GLY A 7 16.72 3.39 10.04
C GLY A 7 17.43 4.61 9.45
N ASN A 8 18.08 5.43 10.27
CA ASN A 8 18.73 6.63 9.78
C ASN A 8 20.04 6.29 9.06
N ILE A 9 19.97 6.15 7.73
CA ILE A 9 21.10 5.88 6.82
C ILE A 9 22.27 6.84 7.10
N TYR A 10 22.00 8.07 7.57
CA TYR A 10 23.02 9.08 7.83
C TYR A 10 23.94 8.76 9.03
N ASN A 11 23.50 7.97 10.00
CA ASN A 11 24.27 7.61 11.22
C ASN A 11 25.11 6.32 11.08
N GLN A 12 25.20 5.73 9.89
CA GLN A 12 26.05 4.56 9.67
C GLN A 12 27.53 4.96 9.70
N VAL A 13 28.35 4.24 10.48
CA VAL A 13 29.82 4.32 10.47
C VAL A 13 30.33 3.98 9.06
N ARG A 14 31.33 4.72 8.55
CA ARG A 14 31.73 4.68 7.12
C ARG A 14 33.22 4.51 6.94
N ASP A 15 33.80 3.58 7.68
CA ASP A 15 35.26 3.45 7.75
C ASP A 15 35.79 2.54 6.63
N ASN A 16 34.93 1.68 6.05
CA ASN A 16 35.30 0.77 4.97
C ASN A 16 34.81 1.25 3.58
N PRO A 17 35.64 1.18 2.51
CA PRO A 17 35.20 1.48 1.14
C PRO A 17 34.00 0.65 0.66
N LYS A 18 33.80 -0.57 1.19
CA LYS A 18 32.60 -1.38 0.90
C LYS A 18 31.33 -0.77 1.49
N GLU A 19 31.40 -0.25 2.71
CA GLU A 19 30.28 0.40 3.41
C GLU A 19 29.90 1.71 2.73
N GLN A 20 30.89 2.46 2.22
CA GLN A 20 30.61 3.69 1.48
C GLN A 20 29.88 3.43 0.15
N ARG A 21 30.19 2.32 -0.53
CA ARG A 21 29.45 1.88 -1.73
C ARG A 21 28.02 1.48 -1.38
N LEU A 22 27.82 0.76 -0.27
CA LEU A 22 26.50 0.37 0.21
C LEU A 22 25.65 1.60 0.58
N TYR A 23 26.24 2.56 1.30
CA TYR A 23 25.60 3.83 1.65
C TYR A 23 25.17 4.61 0.40
N LYS A 24 26.01 4.69 -0.64
CA LYS A 24 25.64 5.34 -1.91
C LYS A 24 24.44 4.66 -2.57
N LYS A 25 24.38 3.32 -2.58
CA LYS A 25 23.22 2.58 -3.09
C LYS A 25 21.96 2.84 -2.27
N LEU A 26 22.05 2.79 -0.94
CA LEU A 26 20.93 3.06 -0.04
C LEU A 26 20.41 4.49 -0.22
N LYS A 27 21.31 5.48 -0.34
CA LYS A 27 20.96 6.88 -0.60
C LYS A 27 20.26 7.05 -1.95
N ALA A 28 20.73 6.36 -2.99
CA ALA A 28 20.09 6.37 -4.30
C ALA A 28 18.67 5.78 -4.26
N LEU A 29 18.49 4.64 -3.57
CA LEU A 29 17.16 4.02 -3.38
C LEU A 29 16.21 4.92 -2.57
N TYR A 30 16.70 5.53 -1.49
CA TYR A 30 15.92 6.49 -0.71
C TYR A 30 15.49 7.70 -1.53
N ASN A 31 16.39 8.21 -2.39
CA ASN A 31 16.08 9.31 -3.30
C ASN A 31 15.15 8.89 -4.45
N TYR A 32 15.23 7.65 -4.92
CA TYR A 32 14.35 7.08 -5.95
C TYR A 32 12.91 6.98 -5.45
N GLN A 33 12.71 6.65 -4.18
CA GLN A 33 11.38 6.63 -3.57
C GLN A 33 10.73 8.03 -3.48
N LYS A 34 11.52 9.10 -3.58
CA LYS A 34 10.98 10.45 -3.69
C LYS A 34 10.53 10.67 -5.13
N CYS A 35 9.27 11.04 -5.31
CA CYS A 35 8.78 11.52 -6.61
C CYS A 35 9.48 12.84 -6.94
N HIS A 36 9.98 12.99 -8.16
CA HIS A 36 10.59 14.22 -8.68
C HIS A 36 9.77 14.75 -9.87
N GLY A 37 9.94 16.02 -10.22
CA GLY A 37 9.31 16.62 -11.41
C GLY A 37 7.77 16.58 -11.40
N THR A 38 7.18 16.20 -12.53
CA THR A 38 5.72 16.16 -12.73
C THR A 38 5.02 15.17 -11.78
N ASP A 39 5.65 14.04 -11.50
CA ASP A 39 5.11 13.02 -10.60
C ASP A 39 5.06 13.50 -9.16
N ALA A 40 5.99 14.38 -8.75
CA ALA A 40 5.97 15.02 -7.45
C ALA A 40 4.75 15.94 -7.29
N ILE A 41 4.44 16.72 -8.33
CA ILE A 41 3.30 17.63 -8.36
C ILE A 41 1.99 16.82 -8.30
N LEU A 42 1.88 15.77 -9.10
CA LEU A 42 0.70 14.90 -9.11
C LEU A 42 0.51 14.19 -7.76
N SER A 43 1.58 13.64 -7.19
CA SER A 43 1.55 12.99 -5.88
C SER A 43 1.14 13.96 -4.76
N LYS A 44 1.63 15.21 -4.80
CA LYS A 44 1.20 16.27 -3.88
C LYS A 44 -0.29 16.60 -4.07
N ARG A 45 -0.75 16.84 -5.30
CA ARG A 45 -2.16 17.11 -5.60
C ARG A 45 -3.09 16.00 -5.12
N LEU A 46 -2.70 14.74 -5.34
CA LEU A 46 -3.47 13.58 -4.87
C LEU A 46 -3.53 13.50 -3.35
N ARG A 47 -2.42 13.82 -2.66
CA ARG A 47 -2.39 13.91 -1.19
C ARG A 47 -3.32 15.00 -0.70
N ASP A 48 -3.23 16.20 -1.28
CA ASP A 48 -4.06 17.34 -0.90
C ASP A 48 -5.55 17.04 -1.14
N LEU A 49 -5.90 16.36 -2.23
CA LEU A 49 -7.25 15.89 -2.50
C LEU A 49 -7.75 14.92 -1.41
N ARG A 50 -6.94 13.93 -1.01
CA ARG A 50 -7.30 12.99 0.06
C ARG A 50 -7.51 13.69 1.40
N VAL A 51 -6.66 14.69 1.71
CA VAL A 51 -6.80 15.48 2.94
C VAL A 51 -8.10 16.27 2.92
N LYS A 52 -8.39 16.98 1.81
CA LYS A 52 -9.65 17.72 1.64
C LYS A 52 -10.88 16.83 1.84
N LEU A 53 -10.91 15.68 1.18
CA LEU A 53 -11.99 14.69 1.32
C LEU A 53 -12.13 14.16 2.77
N ALA A 54 -11.04 14.13 3.54
CA ALA A 54 -11.06 13.71 4.94
C ALA A 54 -11.49 14.84 5.89
N THR A 55 -11.16 16.11 5.61
CA THR A 55 -11.52 17.26 6.45
C THR A 55 -12.94 17.76 6.23
N ASP A 56 -13.47 17.66 5.01
CA ASP A 56 -14.80 18.20 4.66
C ASP A 56 -15.97 17.31 5.12
N GLY A 57 -15.75 16.46 6.13
CA GLY A 57 -16.83 15.77 6.83
C GLY A 57 -17.66 14.86 5.94
N ALA A 58 -17.05 14.13 5.00
CA ALA A 58 -17.73 13.03 4.33
C ALA A 58 -18.21 12.04 5.41
N SER A 59 -19.52 12.00 5.59
CA SER A 59 -20.21 11.20 6.59
C SER A 59 -19.60 9.82 6.68
N LYS A 60 -19.25 9.39 7.91
CA LYS A 60 -18.87 8.01 8.21
C LYS A 60 -20.07 7.08 8.05
N SER A 61 -20.74 7.07 6.91
CA SER A 61 -21.58 5.94 6.55
C SER A 61 -20.61 4.78 6.31
N SER A 62 -20.82 3.67 7.02
CA SER A 62 -20.01 2.45 6.95
C SER A 62 -19.65 2.10 5.49
N PHE A 63 -18.46 2.51 5.03
CA PHE A 63 -17.99 2.39 3.63
C PHE A 63 -17.59 0.96 3.24
N TYR A 64 -17.96 -0.02 4.05
CA TYR A 64 -17.64 -1.41 3.77
C TYR A 64 -18.76 -2.01 2.94
N SER A 65 -18.52 -2.16 1.64
CA SER A 65 -19.36 -3.01 0.79
C SER A 65 -19.28 -4.46 1.27
N LYS A 66 -20.39 -5.19 1.18
CA LYS A 66 -20.41 -6.64 1.46
C LYS A 66 -19.82 -7.39 0.27
N CYS A 67 -19.21 -8.54 0.53
CA CYS A 67 -18.75 -9.43 -0.52
C CYS A 67 -19.92 -9.82 -1.45
N ILE A 68 -19.71 -9.74 -2.77
CA ILE A 68 -20.74 -10.07 -3.77
C ILE A 68 -20.89 -11.59 -3.98
N PHE A 69 -19.96 -12.41 -3.45
CA PHE A 69 -19.97 -13.85 -3.67
C PHE A 69 -21.17 -14.53 -3.02
N THR A 70 -21.78 -15.47 -3.75
CA THR A 70 -22.93 -16.26 -3.33
C THR A 70 -22.58 -17.75 -3.40
N GLU A 71 -22.57 -18.42 -2.26
CA GLU A 71 -22.44 -19.88 -2.19
C GLU A 71 -23.80 -20.49 -1.91
N GLY A 72 -24.27 -21.38 -2.78
CA GLY A 72 -25.51 -22.15 -2.54
C GLY A 72 -26.77 -21.30 -2.31
N GLY A 73 -26.80 -20.05 -2.79
CA GLY A 73 -27.95 -19.13 -2.65
C GLY A 73 -27.86 -18.13 -1.49
N VAL A 74 -26.83 -18.20 -0.63
CA VAL A 74 -26.61 -17.24 0.47
C VAL A 74 -25.47 -16.27 0.11
N LYS A 75 -25.75 -14.96 0.20
CA LYS A 75 -24.74 -13.91 0.00
C LYS A 75 -23.77 -13.87 1.17
N CYS A 76 -22.48 -13.79 0.88
CA CYS A 76 -21.45 -13.65 1.91
C CYS A 76 -21.68 -12.38 2.75
N GLY A 77 -21.76 -12.54 4.08
CA GLY A 77 -21.94 -11.44 5.02
C GLY A 77 -20.64 -10.69 5.36
N GLU A 78 -19.49 -11.17 4.88
CA GLU A 78 -18.20 -10.57 5.17
C GLU A 78 -17.98 -9.27 4.41
N ARG A 79 -17.14 -8.40 4.98
CA ARG A 79 -16.76 -7.13 4.37
C ARG A 79 -15.85 -7.40 3.19
N SER A 80 -16.14 -6.75 2.07
CA SER A 80 -15.24 -6.74 0.92
C SER A 80 -14.00 -5.91 1.26
N LEU A 81 -12.87 -6.26 0.64
CA LEU A 81 -11.67 -5.45 0.78
C LEU A 81 -11.87 -4.09 0.08
N PRO A 82 -11.21 -3.02 0.56
CA PRO A 82 -11.21 -1.74 -0.15
C PRO A 82 -10.71 -1.97 -1.59
N LEU A 83 -11.43 -1.42 -2.57
CA LEU A 83 -11.15 -1.58 -4.02
C LEU A 83 -11.50 -2.95 -4.62
N ALA A 84 -11.90 -3.95 -3.83
CA ALA A 84 -12.34 -5.26 -4.32
C ALA A 84 -13.82 -5.53 -3.99
N LYS A 85 -14.51 -6.26 -4.87
CA LYS A 85 -15.91 -6.66 -4.70
C LYS A 85 -16.09 -7.91 -3.83
N HIS A 86 -14.98 -8.56 -3.45
CA HIS A 86 -14.96 -9.83 -2.71
C HIS A 86 -14.20 -9.70 -1.38
N CYS A 87 -14.48 -10.57 -0.43
CA CYS A 87 -13.71 -10.67 0.81
C CYS A 87 -12.40 -11.43 0.58
N GLN A 88 -11.49 -11.38 1.56
CA GLN A 88 -10.20 -12.04 1.47
C GLN A 88 -10.32 -13.56 1.22
N LYS A 89 -11.31 -14.23 1.83
CA LYS A 89 -11.53 -15.68 1.66
C LYS A 89 -11.82 -16.04 0.20
N HIS A 90 -12.79 -15.36 -0.42
CA HIS A 90 -13.18 -15.62 -1.81
C HIS A 90 -12.11 -15.20 -2.82
N ILE A 91 -11.32 -14.16 -2.52
CA ILE A 91 -10.17 -13.81 -3.37
C ILE A 91 -9.12 -14.92 -3.33
N LEU A 92 -8.84 -15.48 -2.16
CA LEU A 92 -7.84 -16.54 -2.01
C LEU A 92 -8.30 -17.84 -2.68
N GLU A 93 -9.58 -18.22 -2.57
CA GLU A 93 -10.14 -19.39 -3.24
C GLU A 93 -10.03 -19.28 -4.77
N VAL A 94 -10.44 -18.15 -5.34
CA VAL A 94 -10.29 -17.89 -6.79
C VAL A 94 -8.82 -17.93 -7.20
N CYS A 95 -7.93 -17.35 -6.41
CA CYS A 95 -6.50 -17.34 -6.70
C CYS A 95 -5.90 -18.76 -6.64
N MET A 96 -6.39 -19.62 -5.74
CA MET A 96 -5.97 -21.03 -5.69
C MET A 96 -6.54 -21.85 -6.85
N HIS A 97 -7.75 -21.55 -7.33
CA HIS A 97 -8.30 -22.17 -8.53
C HIS A 97 -7.54 -21.78 -9.80
N ILE A 98 -7.14 -20.50 -9.93
CA ILE A 98 -6.29 -20.04 -11.04
C ILE A 98 -4.93 -20.76 -11.01
N LYS A 99 -4.35 -20.97 -9.83
CA LYS A 99 -3.09 -21.74 -9.70
C LYS A 99 -3.22 -23.22 -10.11
N LYS A 100 -4.39 -23.84 -9.94
CA LYS A 100 -4.67 -25.22 -10.40
C LYS A 100 -4.92 -25.32 -11.91
N ILE A 101 -5.33 -24.25 -12.56
CA ILE A 101 -5.59 -24.22 -14.02
C ILE A 101 -4.29 -23.98 -14.81
N ILE A 102 -3.30 -23.33 -14.17
CA ILE A 102 -2.00 -23.00 -14.79
C ILE A 102 -0.94 -24.11 -14.52
N SER A 103 -1.27 -25.15 -13.75
CA SER A 103 -0.40 -26.31 -13.47
C SER A 103 -0.72 -27.51 -14.35
#